data_AF-A0A4Y2LD38-F1
#
_entry.id   AF-A0A4Y2LD38-F1
#
_cell.length_a   1.000
_cell.length_b   1.000
_cell.length_c   1.000
_cell.angle_alpha   90.00
_cell.angle_beta   90.00
_cell.angle_gamma   90.00
#
_symmetry.space_group_name_H-M   'P 1'
#
loop_
_entity.id
_entity.type
_entity.pdbx_description
1 polymer ?
#
loop_
_entity_poly.entity_id
_entity_poly.type
_entity_poly.pdbx_seq_one_letter_code
_entity_poly.pdbx_strand_id
1 'polypeptide(L)'
;MNRKFSKKFIHTRPILHTDGIKYTPLGKAIAFKHSLENSFQENPKPYCNPRINEFNNSINSYFNNLTSSSPDLISSQEVINLIKKINPRKARGPDGVPNKAIRMLTINVVTHL
;
A
#
# COMPACT_ATOMS: atom_id res chain seq x y z
N MET A 1 28.21 22.98 -13.47
CA MET A 1 27.08 22.75 -12.55
C MET A 1 27.59 22.06 -11.29
N ASN A 2 27.82 22.80 -10.21
CA ASN A 2 28.43 22.30 -8.96
C ASN A 2 27.34 21.94 -7.94
N ARG A 3 26.91 20.68 -7.88
CA ARG A 3 25.94 20.21 -6.88
C ARG A 3 26.65 19.90 -5.56
N LYS A 4 26.67 20.86 -4.63
CA LYS A 4 27.13 20.61 -3.25
C LYS A 4 26.15 19.67 -2.54
N PHE A 5 26.58 18.45 -2.22
CA PHE A 5 25.84 17.55 -1.36
C PHE A 5 25.81 18.13 0.06
N SER A 6 24.68 18.72 0.46
CA SER A 6 24.38 18.98 1.87
C SER A 6 24.24 17.63 2.58
N LYS A 7 25.33 17.13 3.17
CA LYS A 7 25.26 16.04 4.15
C LYS A 7 24.53 16.62 5.36
N LYS A 8 23.21 16.45 5.43
CA LYS A 8 22.46 16.69 6.66
C LYS A 8 23.07 15.77 7.72
N PHE A 9 23.86 16.36 8.62
CA PHE A 9 24.40 15.65 9.77
C PHE A 9 23.20 15.25 10.62
N ILE A 10 22.81 13.98 10.56
CA ILE A 10 21.84 13.45 11.49
C ILE A 10 22.55 13.45 12.83
N HIS A 11 22.02 14.22 13.78
CA HIS A 11 22.56 14.22 15.14
C HIS A 11 22.22 12.89 15.80
N THR A 12 23.12 11.91 15.66
CA THR A 12 23.01 10.62 16.35
C THR A 12 23.42 10.82 17.79
N ARG A 13 22.49 10.61 18.72
CA ARG A 13 22.83 10.65 20.15
C ARG A 13 23.83 9.54 20.48
N PRO A 14 24.86 9.80 21.30
CA PRO A 14 25.81 8.78 21.71
C PRO A 14 25.12 7.70 22.55
N ILE A 15 25.60 6.46 22.43
CA ILE A 15 25.14 5.35 23.27
C ILE A 15 25.74 5.55 24.66
N LEU A 16 24.87 5.73 25.66
CA LEU A 16 25.24 5.95 27.05
C LEU A 16 25.07 4.67 27.85
N HIS A 17 26.02 4.40 28.75
CA HIS A 17 25.85 3.44 29.83
C HIS A 17 25.16 4.12 31.02
N THR A 18 24.82 3.35 32.07
CA THR A 18 24.16 3.85 33.29
C THR A 18 24.92 5.00 33.97
N ASP A 19 26.24 5.01 33.84
CA ASP A 19 27.14 6.04 34.38
C ASP A 19 27.75 6.95 33.29
N GLY A 20 27.21 6.93 32.07
CA GLY A 20 27.56 7.85 30.98
C GLY A 20 28.40 7.24 29.84
N ILE A 21 29.22 8.06 29.20
CA ILE A 21 30.01 7.67 28.01
C ILE A 21 31.22 6.83 28.43
N LYS A 22 31.36 5.67 27.79
CA LYS A 22 32.51 4.77 28.00
C LYS A 22 33.59 4.99 26.93
N TYR A 23 34.84 5.14 27.38
CA TYR A 23 35.98 5.39 26.49
C TYR A 23 36.86 4.15 26.26
N THR A 24 36.89 3.20 27.20
CA THR A 24 37.64 1.95 27.04
C THR A 24 36.95 1.00 26.07
N PRO A 25 37.69 0.15 25.32
CA PRO A 25 37.08 -0.82 24.40
C PRO A 25 36.08 -1.75 25.09
N LEU A 26 36.44 -2.25 26.28
CA LEU A 26 35.56 -3.10 27.09
C LEU A 26 34.30 -2.34 27.54
N GLY A 27 34.45 -1.10 28.03
CA GLY A 27 33.33 -0.28 28.44
C GLY A 27 32.37 0.02 27.27
N LYS A 28 32.89 0.26 26.07
CA LYS A 28 32.07 0.47 24.86
C LYS A 28 31.28 -0.78 24.50
N ALA A 29 31.90 -1.96 24.55
CA ALA A 29 31.22 -3.23 24.27
C ALA A 29 30.06 -3.48 25.25
N ILE A 30 30.27 -3.20 26.54
CA ILE A 30 29.25 -3.33 27.58
C ILE A 30 28.11 -2.32 27.36
N ALA A 31 28.43 -1.05 27.09
CA ALA A 31 27.43 -0.02 26.82
C ALA A 31 26.57 -0.36 25.59
N PHE A 32 27.20 -0.88 24.53
CA PHE A 32 26.51 -1.32 23.32
C PHE A 32 25.59 -2.52 23.60
N LYS A 33 26.09 -3.56 24.29
CA LYS A 33 25.30 -4.74 24.69
C LYS A 33 24.04 -4.32 25.45
N HIS A 34 24.19 -3.51 26.49
CA HIS A 34 23.07 -3.03 27.31
C HIS A 34 22.06 -2.19 26.49
N SER A 35 22.54 -1.37 25.56
CA SER A 35 21.67 -0.61 24.66
C SER A 35 20.84 -1.51 23.75
N LEU A 36 21.42 -2.59 23.24
CA LEU A 36 20.69 -3.56 22.41
C LEU A 36 19.63 -4.29 23.24
N GLU A 37 20.00 -4.78 24.42
CA GLU A 37 19.08 -5.49 25.33
C GLU A 37 17.84 -4.65 25.63
N ASN A 38 18.01 -3.36 25.91
CA ASN A 38 16.87 -2.46 26.16
C ASN A 38 16.05 -2.12 24.90
N SER A 39 16.68 -2.09 23.73
CA SER A 39 15.98 -1.75 22.47
C SER A 39 15.10 -2.88 21.97
N PHE A 40 15.47 -4.13 22.27
CA PHE A 40 14.75 -5.33 21.84
C PHE A 40 13.90 -5.98 22.96
N GLN A 41 13.63 -5.26 24.04
CA GLN A 41 12.65 -5.71 25.04
C GLN A 41 11.25 -5.77 24.43
N GLU A 42 10.50 -6.80 24.80
CA GLU A 42 9.08 -6.87 24.48
C GLU A 42 8.39 -5.63 25.04
N ASN A 43 7.51 -5.03 24.23
CA ASN A 43 6.77 -3.85 24.66
C ASN A 43 5.93 -4.21 25.89
N PRO A 44 6.20 -3.61 27.07
CA PRO A 44 5.49 -3.96 28.30
C PRO A 44 4.03 -3.51 28.28
N LYS A 45 3.65 -2.63 27.33
CA LYS A 45 2.26 -2.26 27.13
C LYS A 45 1.58 -3.40 26.37
N PRO A 46 0.51 -4.01 26.93
CA PRO A 46 -0.29 -4.95 26.17
C PRO A 46 -0.76 -4.26 24.90
N TYR A 47 -0.77 -5.01 23.80
CA TYR A 47 -1.31 -4.52 22.55
C TYR A 47 -2.71 -3.95 22.82
N CYS A 48 -3.01 -2.75 22.33
CA CYS A 48 -4.24 -2.04 22.70
C CYS A 48 -5.44 -2.75 22.04
N ASN A 49 -5.96 -3.78 22.70
CA ASN A 49 -7.11 -4.57 22.26
C ASN A 49 -8.34 -3.72 21.90
N PRO A 50 -8.66 -2.61 22.61
CA PRO A 50 -9.75 -1.73 22.21
C PRO A 50 -9.57 -1.12 20.82
N ARG A 51 -8.35 -0.68 20.47
CA ARG A 51 -8.05 -0.13 19.13
C ARG A 51 -8.11 -1.18 18.03
N ILE A 52 -7.67 -2.42 18.33
CA ILE A 52 -7.83 -3.53 17.38
C ILE A 52 -9.31 -3.77 17.12
N ASN A 53 -10.14 -3.80 18.17
CA ASN A 53 -11.56 -4.04 18.04
C ASN A 53 -12.25 -2.90 17.28
N GLU A 54 -11.91 -1.64 17.55
CA GLU A 54 -12.39 -0.49 16.77
C GLU A 54 -12.00 -0.59 15.30
N PHE A 55 -10.75 -0.92 15.00
CA PHE A 55 -10.26 -1.10 13.64
C PHE A 55 -11.00 -2.23 12.91
N ASN A 56 -11.13 -3.40 13.55
CA ASN A 56 -11.84 -4.54 12.99
C ASN A 56 -13.33 -4.24 12.77
N ASN A 57 -13.97 -3.54 13.72
CA ASN A 57 -15.35 -3.12 13.59
C ASN A 57 -15.52 -2.12 12.43
N SER A 58 -14.57 -1.20 12.24
CA SER A 58 -14.58 -0.25 11.12
C SER A 58 -14.45 -0.97 9.77
N ILE A 59 -13.54 -1.94 9.66
CA ILE A 59 -13.38 -2.76 8.46
C ILE A 59 -14.65 -3.56 8.16
N ASN A 60 -15.20 -4.24 9.17
CA ASN A 60 -16.42 -5.03 8.99
C ASN A 60 -17.61 -4.15 8.61
N SER A 61 -17.74 -2.99 9.22
CA SER A 61 -18.76 -1.99 8.86
C SER A 61 -18.59 -1.53 7.42
N TYR A 62 -17.36 -1.25 6.96
CA TYR A 62 -17.10 -0.89 5.57
C TYR A 62 -17.59 -1.99 4.61
N PHE A 63 -17.17 -3.24 4.82
CA PHE A 63 -17.56 -4.35 3.93
C PHE A 63 -19.05 -4.69 3.98
N ASN A 64 -19.69 -4.58 5.15
CA ASN A 64 -21.13 -4.81 5.28
C ASN A 64 -21.97 -3.68 4.68
N ASN A 65 -21.43 -2.45 4.66
CA ASN A 65 -22.04 -1.28 4.01
C ASN A 65 -21.68 -1.18 2.51
N LEU A 66 -20.82 -2.05 1.98
CA LEU A 66 -20.91 -2.42 0.57
C LEU A 66 -22.18 -3.27 0.42
N THR A 67 -23.33 -2.62 0.54
CA THR A 67 -24.58 -3.14 0.00
C THR A 67 -24.26 -3.56 -1.42
N SER A 68 -24.51 -4.82 -1.72
CA SER A 68 -24.47 -5.36 -3.06
C SER A 68 -25.49 -4.59 -3.91
N SER A 69 -25.11 -3.41 -4.41
CA SER A 69 -25.45 -3.14 -5.80
C SER A 69 -24.69 -4.23 -6.55
N SER A 70 -25.32 -5.38 -6.74
CA SER A 70 -25.01 -6.14 -7.92
C SER A 70 -25.01 -5.08 -9.02
N PRO A 71 -23.87 -4.79 -9.68
CA PRO A 71 -23.95 -3.94 -10.85
C PRO A 71 -25.05 -4.58 -11.69
N ASP A 72 -26.02 -3.77 -12.12
CA ASP A 72 -27.09 -4.26 -13.00
C ASP A 72 -26.41 -5.18 -14.00
N LEU A 73 -26.78 -6.47 -14.02
CA LEU A 73 -26.14 -7.43 -14.91
C LEU A 73 -26.46 -6.95 -16.33
N ILE A 74 -25.55 -6.14 -16.89
CA ILE A 74 -25.67 -5.60 -18.23
C ILE A 74 -25.72 -6.82 -19.14
N SER A 75 -26.83 -6.97 -19.84
CA SER A 75 -27.03 -8.12 -20.72
C SER A 75 -25.93 -8.12 -21.78
N SER A 76 -25.44 -9.31 -22.17
CA SER A 76 -24.49 -9.43 -23.27
C SER A 76 -24.97 -8.69 -24.53
N GLN A 77 -26.30 -8.61 -24.74
CA GLN A 77 -26.90 -7.88 -25.85
C GLN A 77 -26.70 -6.37 -25.75
N GLU A 78 -26.77 -5.80 -24.54
CA GLU A 78 -26.51 -4.39 -24.29
C GLU A 78 -25.04 -4.06 -24.50
N VAL A 79 -24.13 -4.91 -24.04
CA VAL A 79 -22.68 -4.78 -24.28
C VAL A 79 -22.39 -4.80 -25.78
N ILE A 80 -22.97 -5.74 -26.53
CA ILE A 80 -22.82 -5.81 -28.00
C ILE A 80 -23.34 -4.53 -28.67
N ASN A 81 -24.49 -4.01 -28.23
CA ASN A 81 -25.05 -2.78 -28.77
C ASN A 81 -24.17 -1.55 -28.48
N LEU A 82 -23.54 -1.49 -27.31
CA LEU A 82 -22.57 -0.46 -26.96
C LEU A 82 -21.31 -0.55 -27.82
N ILE A 83 -20.72 -1.73 -27.97
CA ILE A 83 -19.53 -1.96 -28.82
C ILE A 83 -19.81 -1.54 -30.27
N LYS A 84 -20.99 -1.85 -30.81
CA LYS A 84 -21.41 -1.44 -32.16
C LYS A 84 -21.49 0.08 -32.34
N LYS A 85 -21.82 0.84 -31.29
CA LYS A 85 -21.92 2.31 -31.32
C LYS A 85 -20.56 3.01 -31.24
N ILE A 86 -19.48 2.31 -30.86
CA ILE A 86 -18.15 2.91 -30.76
C ILE A 86 -17.63 3.34 -32.14
N ASN A 87 -17.22 4.61 -32.27
CA ASN A 87 -16.58 5.11 -33.49
C ASN A 87 -15.16 4.51 -33.64
N PRO A 88 -14.89 3.73 -34.71
CA PRO A 88 -13.61 3.05 -34.90
C PRO A 88 -12.45 4.00 -35.21
N ARG A 89 -12.71 5.25 -35.59
CA ARG A 89 -11.69 6.26 -35.92
C ARG A 89 -11.33 7.18 -34.75
N LYS A 90 -11.99 7.04 -33.61
CA LYS A 90 -11.70 7.87 -32.42
C LYS A 90 -10.34 7.49 -31.83
N ALA A 91 -9.67 8.46 -31.23
CA ALA A 91 -8.36 8.29 -30.60
C ALA A 91 -8.42 7.25 -29.46
N ARG A 92 -7.27 6.59 -29.22
CA ARG A 92 -7.13 5.53 -28.21
C ARG A 92 -7.20 6.14 -26.81
N GLY A 93 -7.71 5.34 -25.87
CA GLY A 93 -7.70 5.71 -24.45
C GLY A 93 -6.31 5.64 -23.82
N PRO A 94 -6.21 5.91 -22.52
CA PRO A 94 -4.98 5.74 -21.73
C PRO A 94 -4.46 4.29 -21.72
N ASP A 95 -5.35 3.33 -21.98
CA ASP A 95 -5.07 1.90 -22.15
C ASP A 95 -4.32 1.57 -23.46
N GLY A 96 -4.25 2.51 -24.40
CA GLY A 96 -3.58 2.33 -25.69
C GLY A 96 -4.32 1.42 -26.68
N VAL A 97 -5.52 0.95 -26.33
CA VAL A 97 -6.30 0.01 -27.15
C VAL A 97 -7.07 0.76 -28.24
N PRO A 98 -6.93 0.39 -29.53
CA PRO A 98 -7.71 1.01 -30.60
C PRO A 98 -9.19 0.59 -30.57
N ASN A 99 -10.09 1.56 -30.76
CA ASN A 99 -11.54 1.30 -30.87
C ASN A 99 -11.90 0.31 -31.99
N LYS A 100 -11.12 0.30 -33.08
CA LYS A 100 -11.27 -0.68 -34.16
C LYS A 100 -11.06 -2.11 -33.67
N ALA A 101 -10.11 -2.33 -32.76
CA ALA A 101 -9.84 -3.64 -32.17
C ALA A 101 -10.99 -4.08 -31.26
N ILE A 102 -11.52 -3.18 -30.43
CA ILE A 102 -12.68 -3.43 -29.56
C ILE A 102 -13.90 -3.84 -30.41
N ARG A 103 -14.13 -3.16 -31.54
CA ARG A 103 -15.23 -3.50 -32.47
C ARG A 103 -15.02 -4.82 -33.22
N MET A 104 -13.78 -5.29 -33.33
CA MET A 104 -13.43 -6.58 -33.92
C MET A 104 -13.49 -7.74 -32.94
N LEU A 105 -13.71 -7.49 -31.64
CA LEU A 105 -13.97 -8.57 -30.68
C LEU A 105 -15.18 -9.36 -31.16
N THR A 106 -14.98 -10.64 -31.45
CA THR A 106 -16.06 -11.54 -31.88
C THR A 106 -17.12 -11.62 -30.80
N ILE A 107 -18.40 -11.57 -31.18
CA ILE A 107 -19.56 -11.63 -30.29
C ILE A 107 -19.47 -12.81 -29.30
N ASN A 108 -18.88 -13.93 -29.72
CA ASN A 108 -18.66 -15.12 -28.89
C ASN A 108 -17.82 -14.85 -27.63
N VAL A 109 -16.93 -13.86 -27.64
CA VAL A 109 -16.12 -13.47 -26.48
C VAL A 109 -16.97 -12.75 -25.43
N VAL A 110 -18.05 -12.07 -25.85
CA VAL A 110 -18.92 -11.27 -24.97
C VAL A 110 -20.01 -12.13 -24.30
N THR A 111 -20.31 -13.30 -24.84
CA THR A 111 -21.39 -14.19 -24.37
C THR A 111 -20.96 -15.25 -23.36
N HIS A 112 -19.67 -15.36 -23.04
CA HIS A 112 -19.10 -16.41 -22.17
C HIS A 112 -18.63 -15.91 -20.79
N LEU A 113 -19.10 -14.74 -20.35
CA LEU A 113 -18.84 -14.22 -18.99
C LEU A 113 -19.97 -14.59 -18.02
#